data_AF-A0A522AE58-F1
#
_entry.id   AF-A0A522AE58-F1
#
_cell.length_a   1.000
_cell.length_b   1.000
_cell.length_c   1.000
_cell.angle_alpha   90.00
_cell.angle_beta   90.00
_cell.angle_gamma   90.00
#
_symmetry.space_group_name_H-M   'P 1'
#
loop_
_entity.id
_entity.type
_entity.pdbx_description
1 polymer ?
#
loop_
_entity_poly.entity_id
_entity_poly.type
_entity_poly.pdbx_seq_one_letter_code
_entity_poly.pdbx_strand_id
1 'polypeptide(L)'
;MASGTLKINPADGTGQGRYIDLHHDLQLSFEPAGGKPGDNDPSHRVYVSVKGGNMSECGAAWAKRGERGRISGMTFYSFQIDDPSFNGALNLSAFPSFDASGKAIPGQFDVVWQRPRTASAAA
;
A
#
# COMPACT_ATOMS: atom_id res chain seq x y z
N MET A 1 -16.72 0.29 6.20
CA MET A 1 -15.30 0.26 6.61
C MET A 1 -14.50 0.00 5.34
N ALA A 2 -13.44 0.78 5.04
CA ALA A 2 -12.59 0.41 3.90
C ALA A 2 -11.62 -0.69 4.32
N SER A 3 -11.41 -1.64 3.42
CA SER A 3 -10.58 -2.82 3.66
C SER A 3 -9.93 -3.25 2.36
N GLY A 4 -8.78 -3.89 2.45
CA GLY A 4 -8.11 -4.44 1.30
C GLY A 4 -7.14 -5.54 1.66
N THR A 5 -6.73 -6.28 0.64
CA THR A 5 -5.71 -7.33 0.75
C THR A 5 -4.73 -7.15 -0.38
N LEU A 6 -3.45 -7.38 -0.08
CA LEU A 6 -2.36 -7.30 -1.02
C LEU A 6 -1.59 -8.62 -0.99
N LYS A 7 -1.26 -9.12 -2.17
CA LYS A 7 -0.36 -10.25 -2.36
C LYS A 7 0.92 -9.74 -3.00
N ILE A 8 2.05 -10.13 -2.44
CA ILE A 8 3.37 -9.74 -2.91
C ILE A 8 4.10 -11.00 -3.34
N ASN A 9 4.66 -10.95 -4.54
CA ASN A 9 5.58 -11.96 -5.03
C ASN A 9 6.98 -11.65 -4.46
N PRO A 10 7.51 -12.51 -3.56
CA PRO A 10 8.81 -12.27 -2.96
C PRO A 10 9.98 -12.40 -3.96
N ALA A 11 9.76 -13.04 -5.12
CA ALA A 11 10.83 -13.28 -6.09
C ALA A 11 11.25 -12.01 -6.84
N ASP A 12 10.29 -11.14 -7.16
CA ASP A 12 10.50 -9.94 -7.97
C ASP A 12 10.04 -8.64 -7.27
N GLY A 13 9.47 -8.73 -6.07
CA GLY A 13 8.97 -7.58 -5.32
C GLY A 13 7.71 -6.95 -5.91
N THR A 14 7.13 -7.54 -6.95
CA THR A 14 5.84 -7.10 -7.48
C THR A 14 4.72 -7.49 -6.54
N GLY A 15 3.64 -6.74 -6.56
CA GLY A 15 2.44 -7.14 -5.83
C GLY A 15 1.17 -6.59 -6.44
N GLN A 16 0.08 -7.26 -6.09
CA GLN A 16 -1.25 -6.94 -6.54
C GLN A 16 -2.25 -7.12 -5.42
N GLY A 17 -3.28 -6.30 -5.42
CA GLY A 17 -4.29 -6.33 -4.39
C GLY A 17 -5.51 -5.52 -4.76
N ARG A 18 -6.36 -5.36 -3.78
CA ARG A 18 -7.61 -4.62 -3.93
C ARG A 18 -7.82 -3.73 -2.72
N TYR A 19 -8.28 -2.52 -2.99
CA TYR A 19 -8.78 -1.60 -1.98
C TYR A 19 -10.25 -1.32 -2.28
N ILE A 20 -11.11 -1.46 -1.27
CA ILE A 20 -12.54 -1.19 -1.40
C ILE A 20 -12.96 -0.28 -0.26
N ASP A 21 -13.65 0.81 -0.61
CA ASP A 21 -14.41 1.64 0.31
C ASP A 21 -15.87 1.81 -0.17
N LEU A 22 -16.58 2.80 0.37
CA LEU A 22 -17.98 3.07 0.00
C LEU A 22 -18.15 3.63 -1.42
N HIS A 23 -17.12 4.29 -1.95
CA HIS A 23 -17.15 5.02 -3.21
C HIS A 23 -16.18 4.45 -4.26
N HIS A 24 -15.15 3.73 -3.82
CA HIS A 24 -14.06 3.26 -4.66
C HIS A 24 -13.89 1.75 -4.55
N ASP A 25 -13.59 1.16 -5.71
CA ASP A 25 -13.23 -0.24 -5.87
C ASP A 25 -12.03 -0.30 -6.82
N LEU A 26 -10.85 -0.44 -6.24
CA LEU A 26 -9.58 -0.23 -6.92
C LEU A 26 -8.80 -1.53 -6.94
N GLN A 27 -8.29 -1.88 -8.11
CA GLN A 27 -7.25 -2.89 -8.23
C GLN A 27 -5.89 -2.19 -8.17
N LEU A 28 -5.10 -2.55 -7.16
CA LEU A 28 -3.77 -2.01 -6.94
C LEU A 28 -2.75 -2.98 -7.51
N SER A 29 -1.79 -2.48 -8.28
CA SER A 29 -0.58 -3.22 -8.61
C SER A 29 0.63 -2.33 -8.35
N PHE A 30 1.76 -2.91 -7.99
CA PHE A 30 2.97 -2.14 -7.80
C PHE A 30 4.20 -3.00 -8.12
N GLU A 31 5.26 -2.33 -8.55
CA GLU A 31 6.50 -2.96 -8.99
C GLU A 31 7.71 -2.13 -8.53
N PRO A 32 8.89 -2.75 -8.36
CA PRO A 32 10.09 -2.00 -7.97
C PRO A 32 10.40 -0.84 -8.92
N ALA A 33 10.70 0.34 -8.38
CA ALA A 33 10.80 1.58 -9.18
C ALA A 33 12.02 1.65 -10.13
N GLY A 34 12.95 0.70 -10.02
CA GLY A 34 14.21 0.64 -10.75
C GLY A 34 15.27 1.62 -10.21
N GLY A 35 16.54 1.21 -10.19
CA GLY A 35 17.66 2.04 -9.70
C GLY A 35 18.02 1.80 -8.23
N LYS A 36 19.02 2.54 -7.72
CA LYS A 36 19.37 2.55 -6.29
C LYS A 36 18.50 3.60 -5.59
N PRO A 37 17.51 3.22 -4.78
CA PRO A 37 16.71 4.19 -4.05
C PRO A 37 17.61 4.89 -3.01
N GLY A 38 17.60 6.22 -2.97
CA GLY A 38 18.01 6.97 -1.80
C GLY A 38 17.04 6.76 -0.63
N ASP A 39 17.42 7.19 0.57
CA ASP A 39 16.65 6.90 1.80
C ASP A 39 15.19 7.40 1.77
N ASN A 40 14.89 8.41 0.96
CA ASN A 40 13.53 8.96 0.79
C ASN A 40 12.88 8.58 -0.55
N ASP A 41 13.61 7.89 -1.42
CA ASP A 41 13.10 7.56 -2.74
C ASP A 41 12.07 6.44 -2.66
N PRO A 42 11.04 6.47 -3.53
CA PRO A 42 10.06 5.42 -3.59
C PRO A 42 10.71 4.11 -4.04
N SER A 43 10.50 3.08 -3.24
CA SER A 43 10.98 1.72 -3.56
C SER A 43 10.18 1.08 -4.69
N HIS A 44 8.91 1.45 -4.85
CA HIS A 44 8.00 0.87 -5.83
C HIS A 44 7.13 1.95 -6.47
N ARG A 45 6.78 1.76 -7.74
CA ARG A 45 5.75 2.51 -8.46
C ARG A 45 4.42 1.84 -8.27
N VAL A 46 3.36 2.62 -8.11
CA VAL A 46 2.01 2.12 -7.84
C VAL A 46 1.10 2.49 -8.99
N TYR A 47 0.38 1.48 -9.44
CA TYR A 47 -0.58 1.57 -10.51
C TYR A 47 -1.96 1.19 -10.00
N VAL A 48 -2.96 1.91 -10.47
CA VAL A 48 -4.35 1.67 -10.15
C VAL A 48 -5.10 1.36 -11.44
N SER A 49 -5.99 0.38 -11.38
CA SER A 49 -7.01 0.20 -12.40
C SER A 49 -8.38 0.15 -11.74
N VAL A 50 -9.33 0.86 -12.34
CA VAL A 50 -10.76 0.68 -12.10
C VAL A 50 -11.25 -0.51 -12.93
N LYS A 51 -12.25 -1.22 -12.44
CA LYS A 51 -12.80 -2.43 -13.09
C LYS A 51 -13.17 -2.14 -14.55
N GLY A 52 -12.46 -2.78 -15.49
CA GLY A 52 -12.68 -2.64 -16.94
C GLY A 52 -11.98 -1.43 -17.59
N GLY A 53 -11.16 -0.68 -16.84
CA GLY A 53 -10.37 0.44 -17.33
C GLY A 53 -8.89 0.11 -17.59
N ASN A 54 -8.16 1.10 -18.09
CA ASN A 54 -6.72 1.02 -18.26
C ASN A 54 -6.01 1.15 -16.91
N MET A 55 -4.80 0.59 -16.85
CA MET A 55 -3.90 0.72 -15.71
C MET A 55 -3.14 2.04 -15.84
N SER A 56 -3.18 2.86 -14.79
CA SER A 56 -2.50 4.16 -14.73
C SER A 56 -1.56 4.20 -13.54
N GLU A 57 -0.37 4.77 -13.73
CA GLU A 57 0.54 5.07 -12.61
C GLU A 57 -0.06 6.23 -11.82
N CYS A 58 -0.43 5.97 -10.57
CA CYS A 58 -1.17 6.92 -9.73
C CYS A 58 -0.49 7.13 -8.38
N GLY A 59 0.74 6.64 -8.18
CA GLY A 59 1.39 6.78 -6.88
C GLY A 59 2.68 6.00 -6.71
N ALA A 60 3.08 5.88 -5.45
CA ALA A 60 4.32 5.26 -5.05
C ALA A 60 4.21 4.51 -3.73
N ALA A 61 5.14 3.59 -3.50
CA ALA A 61 5.25 2.87 -2.24
C ALA A 61 6.68 2.76 -1.71
N TRP A 62 6.76 2.69 -0.38
CA TRP A 62 7.99 2.56 0.39
C TRP A 62 7.93 1.27 1.21
N ALA A 63 8.87 0.36 0.95
CA ALA A 63 9.15 -0.76 1.82
C ALA A 63 9.84 -0.25 3.09
N LYS A 64 9.19 -0.43 4.24
CA LYS A 64 9.67 0.01 5.55
C LYS A 64 9.80 -1.19 6.48
N ARG A 65 10.69 -1.09 7.47
CA ARG A 65 10.85 -2.14 8.48
C ARG A 65 10.06 -1.79 9.73
N GLY A 66 9.26 -2.73 10.23
CA GLY A 66 8.54 -2.58 11.48
C GLY A 66 9.50 -2.53 12.66
N GLU A 67 9.35 -1.53 13.53
CA GLU A 67 10.24 -1.33 14.68
C GLU A 67 9.66 -1.90 15.98
N ARG A 68 8.34 -2.14 16.04
CA ARG A 68 7.62 -2.48 17.26
C ARG A 68 6.48 -3.45 17.00
N GLY A 69 6.04 -4.12 18.07
CA GLY A 69 4.87 -4.99 18.06
C GLY A 69 5.05 -6.25 17.21
N ARG A 70 3.94 -6.81 16.75
CA ARG A 70 3.89 -8.11 16.04
C ARG A 70 4.62 -8.11 14.69
N ILE A 71 4.81 -6.93 14.08
CA ILE A 71 5.53 -6.76 12.81
C ILE A 71 7.00 -6.37 13.00
N SER A 72 7.51 -6.36 14.24
CA SER A 72 8.89 -5.97 14.53
C SER A 72 9.89 -6.81 13.73
N GLY A 73 10.79 -6.15 13.02
CA GLY A 73 11.78 -6.78 12.15
C GLY A 73 11.26 -7.21 10.78
N MET A 74 9.95 -7.15 10.52
CA MET A 74 9.32 -7.50 9.24
C MET A 74 9.15 -6.27 8.34
N THR A 75 9.07 -6.50 7.04
CA THR A 75 8.75 -5.45 6.07
C THR A 75 7.26 -5.19 6.05
N PHE A 76 6.88 -3.92 6.00
CA PHE A 76 5.53 -3.47 5.65
C PHE A 76 5.66 -2.39 4.57
N TYR A 77 4.58 -2.14 3.84
CA TYR A 77 4.61 -1.20 2.72
C TYR A 77 3.71 -0.01 3.03
N SER A 78 4.26 1.18 2.86
CA SER A 78 3.50 2.44 2.92
C SER A 78 3.23 2.87 1.48
N PHE A 79 1.98 3.17 1.14
CA PHE A 79 1.58 3.63 -0.19
C PHE A 79 1.02 5.03 -0.10
N GLN A 80 1.26 5.81 -1.13
CA GLN A 80 0.58 7.06 -1.39
C GLN A 80 0.04 7.03 -2.82
N ILE A 81 -1.27 7.20 -2.96
CA ILE A 81 -1.97 7.24 -4.24
C ILE A 81 -2.57 8.63 -4.39
N ASP A 82 -2.24 9.31 -5.48
CA ASP A 82 -2.72 10.65 -5.80
C ASP A 82 -3.48 10.57 -7.13
N ASP A 83 -4.80 10.51 -7.03
CA ASP A 83 -5.70 10.43 -8.17
C ASP A 83 -6.84 11.45 -8.00
N PRO A 84 -7.26 12.16 -9.06
CA PRO A 84 -8.32 13.17 -8.99
C PRO A 84 -9.69 12.67 -8.51
N SER A 85 -9.94 11.36 -8.52
CA SER A 85 -11.16 10.79 -7.95
C SER A 85 -11.24 10.91 -6.42
N PHE A 86 -10.10 11.14 -5.75
CA PHE A 86 -10.06 11.39 -4.31
C PHE A 86 -10.04 12.89 -3.99
N ASN A 87 -10.58 13.25 -2.82
CA ASN A 87 -10.51 14.61 -2.28
C ASN A 87 -9.09 15.01 -1.78
N GLY A 88 -8.07 14.20 -2.07
CA GLY A 88 -6.69 14.33 -1.63
C GLY A 88 -5.98 12.98 -1.65
N ALA A 89 -4.64 12.98 -1.50
CA ALA A 89 -3.84 11.77 -1.58
C ALA A 89 -4.31 10.70 -0.57
N LEU A 90 -4.53 9.48 -1.07
CA LEU A 90 -4.90 8.31 -0.30
C LEU A 90 -3.63 7.62 0.23
N ASN A 91 -3.48 7.59 1.55
CA ASN A 91 -2.37 6.91 2.22
C ASN A 91 -2.80 5.53 2.72
N LEU A 92 -2.11 4.49 2.28
CA LEU A 92 -2.35 3.11 2.68
C LEU A 92 -1.12 2.51 3.36
N SER A 93 -1.31 1.51 4.20
CA SER A 93 -0.26 0.70 4.78
C SER A 93 -0.64 -0.77 4.65
N ALA A 94 0.22 -1.56 4.02
CA ALA A 94 0.05 -3.01 3.93
C ALA A 94 0.98 -3.69 4.93
N PHE A 95 0.39 -4.35 5.93
CA PHE A 95 1.11 -5.07 6.98
C PHE A 95 1.07 -6.58 6.71
N PRO A 96 2.11 -7.34 7.09
CA PRO A 96 2.05 -8.80 6.98
C PRO A 96 0.78 -9.35 7.64
N SER A 97 0.04 -10.18 6.90
CA SER A 97 -1.09 -10.91 7.46
C SER A 97 -0.58 -12.07 8.31
N PHE A 98 -1.37 -12.49 9.28
CA PHE A 98 -1.03 -13.60 10.16
C PHE A 98 -2.15 -14.62 10.23
N ASP A 99 -1.79 -15.90 10.35
CA ASP A 99 -2.74 -16.97 10.58
C ASP A 99 -3.25 -16.96 12.04
N ALA A 100 -4.23 -17.83 12.32
CA ALA A 100 -4.82 -17.99 13.64
C ALA A 100 -3.81 -18.43 14.71
N SER A 101 -2.69 -19.04 14.32
CA SER A 101 -1.65 -19.52 15.24
C SER A 101 -0.67 -18.46 15.68
N GLY A 102 -0.64 -17.30 15.00
CA GLY A 102 0.35 -16.28 15.28
C GLY A 102 1.29 -15.96 14.12
N LYS A 103 1.42 -16.86 13.14
CA LYS A 103 2.51 -16.88 12.18
C LYS A 103 2.19 -16.03 10.95
N ALA A 104 3.20 -15.30 10.45
CA ALA A 104 3.04 -14.50 9.24
C ALA A 104 2.76 -15.40 8.04
N ILE A 105 1.76 -15.03 7.23
CA ILE A 105 1.42 -15.72 5.99
C ILE A 105 2.33 -15.16 4.89
N PRO A 106 3.23 -15.97 4.30
CA PRO A 106 4.20 -15.48 3.33
C PRO A 106 3.51 -14.79 2.13
N GLY A 107 3.95 -13.57 1.83
CA GLY A 107 3.44 -12.80 0.69
C GLY A 107 2.03 -12.24 0.86
N GLN A 108 1.34 -12.47 1.97
CA GLN A 108 0.01 -11.91 2.22
C GLN A 108 0.10 -10.71 3.16
N PHE A 109 -0.56 -9.63 2.77
CA PHE A 109 -0.58 -8.40 3.52
C PHE A 109 -2.01 -7.86 3.65
N ASP A 110 -2.35 -7.39 4.84
CA ASP A 110 -3.61 -6.71 5.12
C ASP A 110 -3.42 -5.21 4.88
N VAL A 111 -4.28 -4.65 4.03
CA VAL A 111 -4.25 -3.23 3.70
C VAL A 111 -5.11 -2.46 4.68
N VAL A 112 -4.47 -1.55 5.40
CA VAL A 112 -5.09 -0.58 6.28
C VAL A 112 -4.97 0.78 5.62
N TRP A 113 -6.01 1.58 5.70
CA TRP A 113 -6.04 2.93 5.14
C TRP A 113 -6.12 3.94 6.28
N GLN A 114 -5.52 5.11 6.08
CA GLN A 114 -5.68 6.23 6.99
C GLN A 114 -6.22 7.42 6.18
N ARG A 115 -7.28 8.07 6.68
CA ARG A 115 -7.66 9.37 6.12
C ARG A 115 -6.53 10.37 6.38
N PRO A 116 -6.18 11.23 5.41
CA PRO A 116 -5.43 12.44 5.69
C PRO A 116 -6.14 13.19 6.82
N ARG A 117 -5.45 13.40 7.95
CA ARG A 117 -5.93 14.34 8.95
C ARG A 117 -5.80 15.71 8.31
N THR A 118 -6.89 16.47 8.19
CA THR A 118 -6.78 17.90 7.95
C THR A 118 -5.84 18.43 9.02
N ALA A 119 -4.69 18.95 8.62
CA ALA A 119 -3.87 19.73 9.52
C ALA A 119 -4.79 20.85 10.01
N SER A 120 -5.16 20.81 11.29
CA SER A 120 -5.83 21.96 11.89
C SER A 120 -4.87 23.11 11.64
N ALA A 121 -5.27 24.09 10.83
CA ALA A 121 -4.55 25.33 10.72
C ALA A 121 -4.35 25.80 12.16
N ALA A 122 -3.09 25.87 12.61
CA ALA A 122 -2.77 26.46 13.88
C ALA A 122 -3.23 27.92 13.76
N ALA A 123 -4.30 28.25 14.49
CA ALA A 123 -4.77 29.61 14.71
C ALA A 123 -4.10 30.16 15.97
#